data_AF-A0A6A3AVC6-F1
#
_entry.id   AF-A0A6A3AVC6-F1
#
_cell.length_a   1.000
_cell.length_b   1.000
_cell.length_c   1.000
_cell.angle_alpha   90.00
_cell.angle_beta   90.00
_cell.angle_gamma   90.00
#
_symmetry.space_group_name_H-M   'P 1'
#
loop_
_entity.id
_entity.type
_entity.pdbx_description
1 polymer ?
#
loop_
_entity_poly.entity_id
_entity_poly.type
_entity_poly.pdbx_seq_one_letter_code
_entity_poly.pdbx_strand_id
1 'polypeptide(L)'
;MNLILMRRIRILHSFSVVFLYWQTSSSDSDPRYANVDERKRKRMLSNRESARRSRVRKQKQLEDLVNETSALQKDNGLLSEKINIATQRYMEMENANNVLRAQAMELTERLRSLNSVLHIVEEVSGFAVDIPEIPDPLMKPWHLPCPIQPIMASADMFEC
;
A
#
# COMPACT_ATOMS: atom_id res chain seq x y z
N MET A 1 26.99 -76.23 23.84
CA MET A 1 26.90 -75.14 22.84
C MET A 1 26.01 -74.04 23.40
N ASN A 2 26.54 -72.81 23.54
CA ASN A 2 25.82 -71.69 24.16
C ASN A 2 24.61 -71.23 23.31
N LEU A 3 23.46 -71.00 23.95
CA LEU A 3 22.20 -70.55 23.33
C LEU A 3 22.36 -69.29 22.46
N ILE A 4 23.31 -68.43 22.82
CA ILE A 4 23.66 -67.20 22.10
C ILE A 4 24.28 -67.51 20.72
N LEU A 5 25.11 -68.56 20.63
CA LEU A 5 25.75 -68.96 19.38
C LEU A 5 24.72 -69.54 18.40
N MET A 6 23.76 -70.32 18.89
CA MET A 6 22.68 -70.86 18.06
C MET A 6 21.74 -69.76 17.54
N ARG A 7 21.42 -68.74 18.36
CA ARG A 7 20.62 -67.59 17.89
C ARG A 7 21.34 -66.79 16.80
N ARG A 8 22.65 -66.55 16.95
CA ARG A 8 23.47 -65.85 15.94
C ARG A 8 23.55 -66.62 14.61
N ILE A 9 23.76 -67.93 14.65
CA ILE A 9 23.78 -68.76 13.44
C ILE A 9 22.42 -68.73 12.74
N ARG A 10 21.32 -68.84 13.49
CA ARG A 10 19.96 -68.81 12.93
C ARG A 10 19.61 -67.46 12.28
N ILE A 11 20.04 -66.36 12.92
CA ILE A 11 19.87 -65.00 12.38
C ILE A 11 20.70 -64.81 11.11
N LEU A 12 21.98 -65.19 11.12
CA LEU A 12 22.84 -65.10 9.94
C LEU A 12 22.33 -65.97 8.78
N HIS A 13 21.84 -67.18 9.06
CA HIS A 13 21.23 -68.03 8.05
C HIS A 13 19.93 -67.43 7.50
N SER A 14 19.11 -66.83 8.35
CA SER A 14 17.89 -66.13 7.92
C SER A 14 18.20 -64.91 7.06
N PHE A 15 19.20 -64.11 7.43
CA PHE A 15 19.65 -62.97 6.63
C PHE A 15 20.28 -63.42 5.32
N SER A 16 21.08 -64.50 5.33
CA SER A 16 21.67 -65.07 4.12
C SER A 16 20.62 -65.62 3.17
N VAL A 17 19.59 -66.31 3.68
CA VAL A 17 18.46 -66.79 2.86
C VAL A 17 17.65 -65.64 2.29
N VAL A 18 17.36 -64.58 3.06
CA VAL A 18 16.65 -63.40 2.56
C VAL A 18 17.49 -62.64 1.53
N PHE A 19 18.80 -62.52 1.75
CA PHE A 19 19.72 -61.87 0.81
C PHE A 19 19.88 -62.68 -0.49
N LEU A 20 19.99 -64.01 -0.39
CA LEU A 20 20.02 -64.91 -1.53
C LEU A 20 18.68 -64.87 -2.29
N TYR A 21 17.54 -64.83 -1.59
CA TYR A 21 16.22 -64.71 -2.21
C TYR A 21 16.02 -63.37 -2.92
N TRP A 22 16.55 -62.28 -2.34
CA TRP A 22 16.59 -60.97 -3.01
C TRP A 22 17.47 -61.00 -4.27
N GLN A 23 18.62 -61.69 -4.23
CA GLN A 23 19.51 -61.86 -5.38
C GLN A 23 18.93 -62.76 -6.48
N THR A 24 18.30 -63.89 -6.12
CA THR A 24 17.68 -64.79 -7.11
C THR A 24 16.39 -64.22 -7.69
N SER A 25 15.61 -63.46 -6.91
CA SER A 25 14.44 -62.71 -7.42
C SER A 25 14.84 -61.58 -8.38
N SER A 26 16.08 -61.10 -8.34
CA SER A 26 16.61 -60.13 -9.29
C SER A 26 17.11 -60.77 -10.59
N SER A 27 17.38 -62.08 -10.59
CA SER A 27 17.92 -62.81 -11.75
C SER A 27 16.84 -63.39 -12.66
N ASP A 28 15.61 -63.54 -12.17
CA ASP A 28 14.46 -64.00 -12.96
C ASP A 28 13.50 -62.82 -13.20
N SER A 29 13.94 -61.89 -14.04
CA SER A 29 13.16 -60.70 -14.37
C SER A 29 12.15 -61.02 -15.47
N ASP A 30 10.93 -61.40 -15.08
CA ASP A 30 9.77 -61.33 -15.98
C ASP A 30 9.71 -59.88 -16.51
N PRO A 31 9.70 -59.66 -17.85
CA PRO A 31 9.74 -58.34 -18.47
C PRO A 31 8.65 -57.39 -17.96
N ARG A 32 7.56 -57.91 -17.38
CA ARG A 32 6.52 -57.11 -16.71
C ARG A 32 7.02 -56.39 -15.44
N TYR A 33 7.88 -57.01 -14.62
CA TYR A 33 8.41 -56.38 -13.40
C TYR A 33 9.49 -55.34 -13.70
N ALA A 34 10.35 -55.60 -14.68
CA ALA A 34 11.34 -54.61 -15.14
C ALA A 34 10.68 -53.31 -15.65
N ASN A 35 9.53 -53.42 -16.34
CA ASN A 35 8.75 -52.25 -16.78
C ASN A 35 8.15 -51.47 -15.61
N VAL A 36 7.67 -52.16 -14.57
CA VAL A 36 7.13 -51.55 -13.36
C VAL A 36 8.21 -50.78 -12.60
N ASP A 37 9.40 -51.35 -12.45
CA ASP A 37 10.53 -50.69 -11.78
C ASP A 37 11.01 -49.46 -12.56
N GLU A 38 11.09 -49.56 -13.89
CA GLU A 38 11.45 -48.42 -14.73
C GLU A 38 10.40 -47.30 -14.66
N ARG A 39 9.11 -47.66 -14.66
CA ARG A 39 8.00 -46.70 -14.45
C ARG A 39 8.10 -46.04 -13.07
N LYS A 40 8.39 -46.81 -12.01
CA LYS A 40 8.56 -46.29 -10.66
C LYS A 40 9.74 -45.33 -10.59
N ARG A 41 10.87 -45.68 -11.20
CA ARG A 41 12.06 -44.82 -11.30
C ARG A 41 11.74 -43.50 -12.01
N LYS A 42 11.07 -43.55 -13.17
CA LYS A 42 10.63 -42.35 -13.89
C LYS A 42 9.68 -41.47 -13.07
N ARG A 43 8.74 -42.06 -12.33
CA ARG A 43 7.84 -41.33 -11.42
C ARG A 43 8.59 -40.65 -10.28
N MET A 44 9.58 -41.31 -9.68
CA MET A 44 10.41 -40.72 -8.63
C MET A 44 11.19 -39.50 -9.14
N LEU A 45 11.79 -39.60 -10.34
CA LEU A 45 12.50 -38.47 -10.95
C LEU A 45 11.56 -37.32 -11.32
N SER A 46 10.42 -37.63 -11.93
CA SER A 46 9.41 -36.63 -12.30
C SER A 46 8.81 -35.93 -11.08
N ASN A 47 8.48 -36.67 -10.02
CA ASN A 47 7.97 -36.10 -8.77
C ASN A 47 9.02 -35.25 -8.05
N ARG A 48 10.29 -35.71 -8.04
CA ARG A 48 11.39 -34.91 -7.51
C ARG A 48 11.53 -33.58 -8.24
N GLU A 49 11.49 -33.61 -9.57
CA GLU A 49 11.60 -32.39 -10.38
C GLU A 49 10.36 -31.50 -10.22
N SER A 50 9.15 -32.07 -10.13
CA SER A 50 7.92 -31.27 -9.92
C SER A 50 7.88 -30.64 -8.53
N ALA A 51 8.34 -31.34 -7.49
CA ALA A 51 8.50 -30.81 -6.14
C ALA A 51 9.53 -29.68 -6.11
N ARG A 52 10.68 -29.84 -6.81
CA ARG A 52 11.69 -28.79 -6.96
C ARG A 52 11.12 -27.54 -7.64
N ARG A 53 10.46 -27.70 -8.79
CA ARG A 53 9.81 -26.60 -9.52
C ARG A 53 8.74 -25.91 -8.68
N SER A 54 7.96 -26.68 -7.92
CA SER A 54 6.95 -26.14 -7.00
C SER A 54 7.59 -25.25 -5.92
N ARG A 55 8.69 -25.72 -5.29
CA ARG A 55 9.45 -24.92 -4.32
C ARG A 55 10.02 -23.65 -4.92
N VAL A 56 10.64 -23.73 -6.10
CA VAL A 56 11.20 -22.55 -6.80
C VAL A 56 10.11 -21.54 -7.14
N ARG A 57 8.94 -21.97 -7.64
CA ARG A 57 7.82 -21.06 -7.92
C ARG A 57 7.32 -20.35 -6.67
N LYS A 58 7.13 -21.08 -5.56
CA LYS A 58 6.71 -20.48 -4.30
C LYS A 58 7.75 -19.51 -3.73
N GLN A 59 9.04 -19.84 -3.86
CA GLN A 59 10.12 -18.96 -3.47
C GLN A 59 10.10 -17.65 -4.26
N LYS A 60 9.97 -17.73 -5.59
CA LYS A 60 9.83 -16.55 -6.44
C LYS A 60 8.62 -15.70 -6.06
N GLN A 61 7.46 -16.33 -5.84
CA GLN A 61 6.26 -15.61 -5.40
C GLN A 61 6.46 -14.87 -4.08
N LEU A 62 7.18 -15.48 -3.12
CA LEU A 62 7.51 -14.84 -1.85
C LEU A 62 8.44 -13.65 -2.05
N GLU A 63 9.47 -13.79 -2.88
CA GLU A 63 10.39 -12.70 -3.24
C GLU A 63 9.66 -11.54 -3.92
N ASP A 64 8.79 -11.84 -4.87
CA ASP A 64 7.97 -10.84 -5.57
C ASP A 64 7.08 -10.07 -4.58
N LEU A 65 6.41 -10.76 -3.63
CA LEU A 65 5.59 -10.13 -2.60
C LEU A 65 6.41 -9.28 -1.61
N VAL A 66 7.62 -9.70 -1.24
CA VAL A 66 8.51 -8.92 -0.39
C VAL A 66 8.94 -7.64 -1.10
N ASN A 67 9.30 -7.74 -2.38
CA ASN A 67 9.66 -6.59 -3.20
C ASN A 67 8.50 -5.61 -3.32
N GLU A 68 7.30 -6.10 -3.62
CA GLU A 68 6.08 -5.26 -3.69
C GLU A 68 5.79 -4.57 -2.35
N THR A 69 5.85 -5.30 -1.24
CA THR A 69 5.65 -4.73 0.09
C THR A 69 6.68 -3.64 0.39
N SER A 70 7.95 -3.86 0.05
CA SER A 70 9.01 -2.88 0.26
C SER A 70 8.84 -1.62 -0.59
N ALA A 71 8.38 -1.78 -1.84
CA ALA A 71 8.08 -0.68 -2.75
C ALA A 71 6.91 0.15 -2.22
N LEU A 72 5.81 -0.50 -1.84
CA LEU A 72 4.65 0.16 -1.24
C LEU A 72 5.00 0.87 0.08
N GLN A 73 5.87 0.29 0.90
CA GLN A 73 6.32 0.93 2.14
C GLN A 73 7.12 2.21 1.86
N LYS A 74 7.99 2.18 0.84
CA LYS A 74 8.72 3.37 0.39
C LYS A 74 7.77 4.44 -0.15
N ASP A 75 6.81 4.06 -1.00
CA ASP A 75 5.85 4.98 -1.58
C ASP A 75 4.94 5.61 -0.52
N ASN A 76 4.50 4.83 0.46
CA ASN A 76 3.77 5.34 1.63
C ASN A 76 4.60 6.34 2.42
N GLY A 77 5.90 6.09 2.62
CA GLY A 77 6.80 7.03 3.27
C GLY A 77 6.91 8.35 2.52
N LEU A 78 7.07 8.29 1.18
CA LEU A 78 7.11 9.48 0.33
C LEU A 78 5.79 10.25 0.33
N LEU A 79 4.65 9.54 0.32
CA LEU A 79 3.33 10.16 0.36
C LEU A 79 3.08 10.86 1.70
N SER A 80 3.45 10.21 2.81
CA SER A 80 3.37 10.79 4.15
C SER A 80 4.17 12.10 4.24
N GLU A 81 5.39 12.12 3.71
CA GLU A 81 6.21 13.34 3.69
C GLU A 81 5.56 14.46 2.86
N LYS A 82 5.01 14.14 1.69
CA LYS A 82 4.27 15.12 0.87
C LYS A 82 3.07 15.68 1.60
N ILE A 83 2.32 14.85 2.32
CA ILE A 83 1.18 15.28 3.14
C ILE A 83 1.63 16.21 4.26
N ASN A 84 2.73 15.89 4.94
CA ASN A 84 3.28 16.73 6.01
C ASN A 84 3.67 18.13 5.48
N ILE A 85 4.40 18.18 4.36
CA ILE A 85 4.78 19.44 3.72
C ILE A 85 3.53 20.24 3.31
N ALA A 86 2.56 19.60 2.66
CA ALA A 86 1.33 20.28 2.25
C ALA A 86 0.53 20.80 3.45
N THR A 87 0.47 20.04 4.54
CA THR A 87 -0.20 20.44 5.78
C THR A 87 0.49 21.65 6.41
N GLN A 88 1.82 21.67 6.44
CA GLN A 88 2.58 22.82 6.92
C GLN A 88 2.30 24.07 6.08
N ARG A 89 2.33 23.96 4.75
CA ARG A 89 2.00 25.08 3.86
C ARG A 89 0.57 25.58 4.03
N TYR A 90 -0.38 24.67 4.22
CA TYR A 90 -1.76 25.04 4.52
C TYR A 90 -1.87 25.82 5.83
N MET A 91 -1.20 25.37 6.89
CA MET A 91 -1.19 26.10 8.17
C MET A 91 -0.56 27.49 8.04
N GLU A 92 0.54 27.62 7.30
CA GLU A 92 1.17 28.92 7.01
C GLU A 92 0.19 29.87 6.30
N MET A 93 -0.52 29.36 5.28
CA MET A 93 -1.50 30.14 4.53
C MET A 93 -2.72 30.52 5.37
N GLU A 94 -3.24 29.60 6.20
CA GLU A 94 -4.37 29.89 7.07
C GLU A 94 -4.01 30.90 8.15
N ASN A 95 -2.79 30.84 8.70
CA ASN A 95 -2.30 31.85 9.63
C ASN A 95 -2.21 33.23 8.97
N ALA A 96 -1.69 33.33 7.74
CA ALA A 96 -1.67 34.57 6.99
C ALA A 96 -3.09 35.10 6.71
N ASN A 97 -4.03 34.21 6.38
CA ASN A 97 -5.44 34.56 6.18
C ASN A 97 -6.06 35.11 7.47
N ASN A 98 -5.79 34.50 8.62
CA ASN A 98 -6.26 34.98 9.92
C ASN A 98 -5.73 36.36 10.28
N VAL A 99 -4.45 36.64 9.97
CA VAL A 99 -3.88 38.00 10.13
C VAL A 99 -4.61 39.00 9.24
N LEU A 100 -4.84 38.67 7.97
CA LEU A 100 -5.56 39.55 7.04
C LEU A 100 -7.01 39.80 7.49
N ARG A 101 -7.71 38.77 7.98
CA ARG A 101 -9.07 38.90 8.54
C ARG A 101 -9.08 39.82 9.76
N ALA A 102 -8.11 39.68 10.67
CA ALA A 102 -8.00 40.55 11.84
C ALA A 102 -7.75 42.01 11.45
N GLN A 103 -6.86 42.26 10.47
CA GLN A 103 -6.62 43.61 9.94
C GLN A 103 -7.87 44.18 9.26
N ALA A 104 -8.59 43.38 8.48
CA ALA A 104 -9.84 43.81 7.84
C ALA A 104 -10.90 44.18 8.88
N MET A 105 -11.02 43.40 9.96
CA MET A 105 -11.91 43.71 11.08
C MET A 105 -11.51 45.02 11.78
N GLU A 106 -10.22 45.22 12.07
CA GLU A 106 -9.72 46.43 12.71
C GLU A 106 -10.03 47.68 11.88
N LEU A 107 -9.75 47.64 10.56
CA LEU A 107 -10.04 48.74 9.65
C LEU A 107 -11.54 49.02 9.54
N THR A 108 -12.35 47.97 9.49
CA THR A 108 -13.82 48.08 9.48
C THR A 108 -14.35 48.74 10.74
N GLU A 109 -13.81 48.38 11.91
CA GLU A 109 -14.17 48.99 13.19
C GLU A 109 -13.80 50.47 13.23
N ARG A 110 -12.60 50.82 12.77
CA ARG A 110 -12.16 52.21 12.65
C ARG A 110 -13.09 53.01 11.74
N LEU A 111 -13.43 52.47 10.58
CA LEU A 111 -14.36 53.13 9.66
C LEU A 111 -15.76 53.30 10.26
N ARG A 112 -16.30 52.29 10.96
CA ARG A 112 -17.58 52.42 11.68
C ARG A 112 -17.53 53.47 12.78
N SER A 113 -16.42 53.58 13.51
CA SER A 113 -16.20 54.64 14.49
C SER A 113 -16.20 56.04 13.84
N LEU A 114 -15.49 56.21 12.72
CA LEU A 114 -15.53 57.47 11.97
C LEU A 114 -16.94 57.82 11.46
N ASN A 115 -17.65 56.83 10.91
CA ASN A 115 -19.04 56.99 10.47
C ASN A 115 -19.96 57.42 11.63
N SER A 116 -19.76 56.84 12.82
CA SER A 116 -20.50 57.25 14.03
C SER A 116 -20.21 58.70 14.43
N VAL A 117 -18.97 59.17 14.30
CA VAL A 117 -18.62 60.58 14.56
C VAL A 117 -19.26 61.50 13.52
N LEU A 118 -19.28 61.09 12.25
CA LEU A 118 -19.93 61.82 11.16
C LEU A 118 -21.43 62.00 11.41
N HIS A 119 -22.14 60.95 11.86
CA HIS A 119 -23.54 61.08 12.25
C HIS A 119 -23.77 62.08 13.39
N ILE A 120 -22.89 62.11 14.41
CA ILE A 120 -22.99 63.12 15.49
C ILE A 120 -22.80 64.54 14.93
N VAL A 121 -21.86 64.73 13.99
CA VAL A 121 -21.63 66.04 13.36
C VAL A 121 -22.81 66.45 12.48
N GLU A 122 -23.41 65.53 11.74
CA GLU A 122 -24.64 65.74 10.97
C GLU A 122 -25.79 66.21 11.88
N GLU A 123 -26.02 65.53 13.00
CA GLU A 123 -27.05 65.92 13.98
C GLU A 123 -26.82 67.32 14.57
N VAL A 124 -25.56 67.69 14.85
CA VAL A 124 -25.22 68.99 15.44
C VAL A 124 -25.23 70.13 14.41
N SER A 125 -24.77 69.86 13.17
CA SER A 125 -24.63 70.88 12.12
C SER A 125 -25.89 71.04 11.27
N GLY A 126 -26.81 70.07 11.29
CA GLY A 126 -28.00 70.03 10.45
C GLY A 126 -27.72 69.80 8.96
N PHE A 127 -26.46 69.46 8.61
CA PHE A 127 -26.04 69.21 7.24
C PHE A 127 -26.06 67.70 6.97
N ALA A 128 -26.87 67.26 6.01
CA ALA A 128 -26.99 65.84 5.69
C ALA A 128 -25.67 65.29 5.11
N VAL A 129 -25.15 64.20 5.67
CA VAL A 129 -23.92 63.55 5.21
C VAL A 129 -24.24 62.14 4.73
N ASP A 130 -23.94 61.85 3.46
CA ASP A 130 -24.18 60.53 2.87
C ASP A 130 -23.11 59.54 3.34
N ILE A 131 -23.40 58.77 4.39
CA ILE A 131 -22.46 57.85 5.05
C ILE A 131 -22.65 56.44 4.50
N PRO A 132 -21.65 55.85 3.82
CA PRO A 132 -21.77 54.50 3.26
C PRO A 132 -21.89 53.41 4.34
N GLU A 133 -22.82 52.47 4.15
CA GLU A 133 -22.89 51.23 4.94
C GLU A 133 -21.68 50.34 4.64
N ILE A 134 -20.93 49.97 5.68
CA ILE A 134 -19.76 49.11 5.53
C ILE A 134 -20.19 47.65 5.71
N PRO A 135 -20.10 46.80 4.67
CA PRO A 135 -20.45 45.39 4.79
C PRO A 135 -19.54 44.65 5.77
N ASP A 136 -20.07 43.68 6.51
CA ASP A 136 -19.28 42.83 7.41
C ASP A 136 -18.28 41.96 6.62
N PRO A 137 -16.97 42.12 6.85
CA PRO A 137 -15.91 41.35 6.20
C PRO A 137 -16.05 39.82 6.38
N LEU A 138 -16.73 39.36 7.43
CA LEU A 138 -16.86 37.94 7.76
C LEU A 138 -18.08 37.27 7.13
N MET A 139 -19.04 38.03 6.63
CA MET A 139 -20.31 37.49 6.14
C MET A 139 -20.21 36.82 4.77
N LYS A 140 -19.13 37.03 3.99
CA LYS A 140 -18.96 36.42 2.66
C LYS A 140 -17.51 36.02 2.31
N PRO A 141 -16.90 35.02 2.99
CA PRO A 141 -15.51 34.65 2.73
C PRO A 141 -15.24 34.08 1.32
N TRP A 142 -16.28 33.61 0.62
CA TRP A 142 -16.14 32.82 -0.62
C TRP A 142 -17.01 33.30 -1.80
N HIS A 143 -17.56 34.51 -1.76
CA HIS A 143 -18.24 35.05 -2.94
C HIS A 143 -17.21 35.50 -3.98
N LEU A 144 -16.79 34.58 -4.85
CA LEU A 144 -16.01 34.89 -6.04
C LEU A 144 -16.87 35.78 -6.97
N PRO A 145 -16.39 36.97 -7.40
CA PRO A 145 -17.11 37.84 -8.34
C PRO A 145 -17.29 37.23 -9.74
N CYS A 146 -16.72 36.05 -9.98
CA CYS A 146 -16.67 35.42 -11.29
C CYS A 146 -17.41 34.07 -11.22
N PRO A 147 -18.32 33.76 -12.16
CA PRO A 147 -18.87 32.41 -12.25
C PRO A 147 -17.74 31.42 -12.50
N ILE A 148 -17.66 30.36 -11.69
CA ILE A 148 -16.74 29.24 -11.90
C ILE A 148 -17.11 28.63 -13.25
N GLN A 149 -16.33 28.92 -14.28
CA GLN A 149 -16.47 28.22 -15.54
C GLN A 149 -16.07 26.76 -15.31
N PRO A 150 -16.90 25.78 -15.72
CA PRO A 150 -16.53 24.38 -15.60
C PRO A 150 -15.23 24.15 -16.37
N ILE A 151 -14.25 23.54 -15.71
CA ILE A 151 -13.02 23.07 -16.35
C ILE A 151 -13.45 21.97 -17.33
N MET A 152 -13.56 22.32 -18.61
CA MET A 152 -13.70 21.32 -19.66
C MET A 152 -12.42 20.51 -19.69
N ALA A 153 -12.47 19.26 -19.24
CA ALA A 153 -11.41 18.30 -19.51
C ALA A 153 -11.29 18.17 -21.04
N SER A 154 -10.13 18.50 -21.61
CA SER A 154 -9.87 18.28 -23.03
C SER A 154 -9.88 16.77 -23.30
N ALA A 155 -10.73 16.34 -24.23
CA ALA A 155 -10.95 14.93 -24.54
C ALA A 155 -9.80 14.27 -25.33
N ASP A 156 -8.73 14.98 -25.66
CA ASP A 156 -7.72 14.52 -26.63
C ASP A 156 -6.44 13.98 -25.97
N MET A 157 -6.56 13.01 -25.07
CA MET A 157 -5.40 12.26 -24.55
C MET A 157 -5.43 10.77 -24.90
N PHE A 158 -6.34 10.34 -25.78
CA PHE A 158 -6.37 8.98 -26.31
C PHE A 158 -6.62 9.00 -27.83
N GLU A 159 -5.66 9.52 -28.59
CA GLU A 159 -5.49 9.09 -29.98
C GLU A 159 -4.31 8.09 -30.04
N CYS A 160 -4.69 6.89 -30.48
CA CYS A 160 -3.96 5.66 -30.86
C CYS A 160 -2.43 5.63 -30.82
#